data_AF-Q7U397-F1
#
_entry.id   AF-Q7U397-F1
#
_cell.length_a   1.000
_cell.length_b   1.000
_cell.length_c   1.000
_cell.angle_alpha   90.00
_cell.angle_beta   90.00
_cell.angle_gamma   90.00
#
_symmetry.space_group_name_H-M   'P 1'
#
loop_
_entity.id
_entity.type
_entity.pdbx_description
1 polymer ?
#
loop_
_entity_poly.entity_id
_entity_poly.type
_entity_poly.pdbx_seq_one_letter_code
_entity_poly.pdbx_strand_id
1 'polypeptide(L)'
;MTMTLSLNIGNFFNDSSTHALVDVLRKRNTEESILEFEEKFNSRNEKNLHIYICRFLKNRSISRALASKWLITMINDKESKINSLKN
;
A
#
# COMPACT_ATOMS: atom_id res chain seq x y z
N MET A 1 -21.05 -19.20 3.77
CA MET A 1 -21.24 -17.76 3.48
C MET A 1 -19.86 -17.13 3.36
N THR A 2 -19.41 -16.89 2.13
CA THR A 2 -18.11 -16.25 1.87
C THR A 2 -18.38 -14.77 1.67
N MET A 3 -17.98 -13.92 2.62
CA MET A 3 -18.09 -12.47 2.46
C MET A 3 -17.12 -12.01 1.37
N THR A 4 -17.65 -11.81 0.16
CA THR A 4 -16.93 -11.12 -0.91
C THR A 4 -16.93 -9.63 -0.57
N LEU A 5 -15.77 -9.13 -0.15
CA LEU A 5 -15.55 -7.71 0.08
C LEU A 5 -15.52 -7.00 -1.28
N SER A 6 -16.70 -6.73 -1.86
CA SER A 6 -16.86 -5.83 -3.00
C SER A 6 -16.61 -4.41 -2.50
N LEU A 7 -15.34 -4.02 -2.41
CA LEU A 7 -14.93 -2.65 -2.12
C LEU A 7 -15.36 -1.77 -3.30
N ASN A 8 -16.44 -1.03 -3.12
CA ASN A 8 -16.81 0.06 -4.02
C ASN A 8 -15.82 1.22 -3.78
N ILE A 9 -14.76 1.26 -4.59
CA ILE A 9 -13.54 2.07 -4.37
C ILE A 9 -13.75 3.57 -4.61
N GLY A 10 -14.88 3.98 -5.20
CA GLY A 10 -15.22 5.40 -5.41
C GLY A 10 -15.30 6.23 -4.11
N ASN A 11 -15.51 5.57 -2.96
CA ASN A 11 -15.67 6.23 -1.66
C ASN A 11 -14.46 6.13 -0.72
N PHE A 12 -13.27 5.69 -1.18
CA PHE A 12 -12.07 5.54 -0.34
C PHE A 12 -11.47 6.86 0.19
N PHE A 13 -12.10 8.00 -0.11
CA PHE A 13 -11.67 9.34 0.28
C PHE A 13 -12.43 9.93 1.48
N ASN A 14 -13.02 9.10 2.34
CA ASN A 14 -13.40 9.53 3.69
C ASN A 14 -12.35 9.07 4.71
N ASP A 15 -12.29 9.71 5.87
CA ASP A 15 -11.29 9.43 6.92
C ASP A 15 -11.32 7.96 7.38
N SER A 16 -12.50 7.32 7.38
CA SER A 16 -12.65 5.91 7.81
C SER A 16 -11.94 4.92 6.87
N SER A 17 -11.93 5.18 5.56
CA SER A 17 -11.24 4.34 4.58
C SER A 17 -9.72 4.46 4.67
N THR A 18 -9.22 5.63 5.06
CA THR A 18 -7.79 5.84 5.35
C THR A 18 -7.35 5.05 6.57
N HIS A 19 -8.12 5.09 7.66
CA HIS A 19 -7.82 4.30 8.85
C HIS A 19 -7.83 2.79 8.58
N ALA A 20 -8.82 2.30 7.81
CA ALA A 20 -8.90 0.90 7.42
C ALA A 20 -7.67 0.45 6.61
N LEU A 21 -7.19 1.26 5.67
CA LEU A 21 -5.98 0.96 4.88
C LEU A 21 -4.74 0.87 5.78
N VAL A 22 -4.59 1.82 6.71
CA VAL A 22 -3.48 1.82 7.68
C VAL A 22 -3.49 0.57 8.55
N ASP A 23 -4.66 0.15 9.04
CA ASP A 23 -4.77 -1.04 9.89
C ASP A 23 -4.45 -2.33 9.14
N VAL A 24 -4.85 -2.44 7.86
CA VAL A 24 -4.46 -3.56 7.02
C VAL A 24 -2.95 -3.60 6.80
N LEU A 25 -2.33 -2.45 6.51
CA LEU A 25 -0.87 -2.35 6.32
C LEU A 25 -0.09 -2.63 7.61
N ARG A 26 -0.59 -2.20 8.78
CA ARG A 26 0.04 -2.48 10.08
C ARG A 26 0.06 -3.97 10.43
N LYS A 27 -0.86 -4.77 9.88
CA LYS A 27 -0.87 -6.24 10.05
C LYS A 27 0.17 -6.94 9.15
N ARG A 28 0.85 -6.20 8.28
CA ARG A 28 1.91 -6.71 7.39
C ARG A 28 3.27 -6.47 8.04
N ASN A 29 3.82 -7.53 8.63
CA ASN A 29 5.04 -7.45 9.43
C ASN A 29 6.31 -7.80 8.65
N THR A 30 6.17 -8.38 7.46
CA THR A 30 7.30 -8.75 6.58
C THR A 30 7.24 -7.99 5.26
N GLU A 31 8.39 -7.85 4.59
CA GLU A 31 8.47 -7.17 3.30
C GLU A 31 7.63 -7.87 2.24
N GLU A 32 7.68 -9.20 2.18
CA GLU A 32 6.91 -10.02 1.24
C GLU A 32 5.40 -9.79 1.42
N SER A 33 4.95 -9.72 2.67
CA SER A 33 3.53 -9.49 2.97
C SER A 33 3.05 -8.08 2.57
N ILE A 34 3.95 -7.10 2.54
CA ILE A 34 3.69 -5.75 2.05
C ILE A 34 3.61 -5.76 0.52
N LEU A 35 4.54 -6.43 -0.15
CA LEU A 35 4.59 -6.52 -1.61
C LEU A 35 3.40 -7.30 -2.19
N GLU A 36 3.02 -8.43 -1.57
CA GLU A 36 1.83 -9.19 -1.95
C GLU A 36 0.56 -8.35 -1.83
N PHE A 37 0.47 -7.55 -0.77
CA PHE A 37 -0.64 -6.62 -0.59
C PHE A 37 -0.61 -5.51 -1.65
N GLU A 38 0.56 -4.96 -1.96
CA GLU A 38 0.72 -3.95 -3.01
C GLU A 38 0.19 -4.44 -4.35
N GLU A 39 0.59 -5.64 -4.77
CA GLU A 39 0.17 -6.21 -6.06
C GLU A 39 -1.35 -6.45 -6.10
N LYS A 40 -1.91 -7.03 -5.03
CA LYS A 40 -3.36 -7.23 -4.90
C LYS A 40 -4.13 -5.92 -4.83
N PHE A 41 -3.57 -4.90 -4.22
CA PHE A 41 -4.18 -3.57 -4.14
C PHE A 41 -4.16 -2.91 -5.51
N ASN A 42 -3.00 -2.81 -6.15
CA ASN A 42 -2.84 -2.13 -7.44
C ASN A 42 -3.64 -2.81 -8.56
N SER A 43 -3.79 -4.14 -8.55
CA SER A 43 -4.62 -4.85 -9.55
C SER A 43 -6.12 -4.59 -9.41
N ARG A 44 -6.59 -4.10 -8.27
CA ARG A 44 -8.01 -3.88 -7.96
C ARG A 44 -8.42 -2.41 -7.90
N ASN A 45 -7.45 -1.50 -7.86
CA ASN A 45 -7.69 -0.08 -7.63
C ASN A 45 -7.12 0.75 -8.77
N GLU A 46 -7.82 1.82 -9.15
CA GLU A 46 -7.36 2.77 -10.17
C GLU A 46 -6.06 3.49 -9.76
N LYS A 47 -5.92 3.81 -8.47
CA LYS A 47 -4.73 4.45 -7.91
C LYS A 47 -3.87 3.44 -7.19
N ASN A 48 -2.58 3.44 -7.50
CA ASN A 48 -1.61 2.57 -6.86
C ASN A 48 -1.39 2.94 -5.38
N LEU A 49 -1.02 1.94 -4.58
CA LEU A 49 -0.82 2.04 -3.14
C LEU A 49 0.18 3.13 -2.74
N HIS A 50 1.25 3.32 -3.53
CA HIS A 50 2.26 4.34 -3.24
C HIS A 50 1.69 5.76 -3.19
N ILE A 51 0.61 6.06 -3.93
CA ILE A 51 -0.04 7.38 -3.90
C ILE A 51 -0.62 7.66 -2.51
N TYR A 52 -1.24 6.65 -1.89
CA TYR A 52 -1.79 6.75 -0.54
C TYR A 52 -0.69 6.88 0.51
N ILE A 53 0.38 6.09 0.39
CA ILE A 53 1.52 6.16 1.30
C ILE A 53 2.21 7.54 1.22
N CYS A 54 2.40 8.08 0.02
CA CYS A 54 2.91 9.45 -0.17
C CYS A 54 2.00 10.51 0.47
N ARG A 55 0.68 10.33 0.42
CA ARG A 55 -0.27 11.23 1.12
C ARG A 55 -0.13 11.12 2.64
N PHE A 56 0.04 9.93 3.19
CA PHE A 56 0.29 9.75 4.62
C PHE A 56 1.55 10.48 5.08
N LEU A 57 2.62 10.41 4.27
CA LEU A 57 3.87 11.13 4.53
C LEU A 57 3.67 12.66 4.49
N LYS A 58 2.99 13.15 3.45
CA LYS A 58 2.71 14.59 3.26
C LYS A 58 1.86 15.16 4.39
N ASN A 59 0.76 14.50 4.71
CA ASN A 59 -0.25 14.98 5.65
C ASN A 59 0.08 14.59 7.11
N ARG A 60 1.13 13.81 7.34
CA ARG A 60 1.52 13.26 8.65
C ARG A 60 0.39 12.48 9.34
N SER A 61 -0.45 11.80 8.56
CA SER A 61 -1.60 11.05 9.07
C SER A 61 -1.20 9.82 9.91
N ILE A 62 0.05 9.35 9.76
CA ILE A 62 0.68 8.32 10.59
C ILE A 62 2.16 8.65 10.82
N SER A 63 2.85 7.84 11.64
CA SER A 63 4.30 7.94 11.81
C SER A 63 5.02 7.89 10.46
N ARG A 64 5.87 8.89 10.21
CA ARG A 64 6.68 8.97 8.99
C ARG A 64 7.62 7.79 8.84
N ALA A 65 8.22 7.32 9.94
CA ALA A 65 9.09 6.15 9.91
C ALA A 65 8.34 4.93 9.37
N LEU A 66 7.09 4.73 9.78
CA LEU A 66 6.25 3.61 9.34
C LEU A 66 5.87 3.75 7.86
N ALA A 67 5.36 4.92 7.46
CA ALA A 67 4.98 5.16 6.07
C ALA A 67 6.20 5.06 5.12
N SER A 68 7.35 5.60 5.52
CA SER A 68 8.60 5.51 4.77
C SER A 68 9.08 4.08 4.65
N LYS A 69 8.97 3.26 5.70
CA LYS A 69 9.33 1.84 5.64
C LYS A 69 8.54 1.14 4.53
N TRP A 70 7.22 1.32 4.50
CA TRP A 70 6.38 0.73 3.45
C TRP A 70 6.77 1.22 2.05
N LEU A 71 7.02 2.53 1.91
CA LEU A 71 7.43 3.11 0.63
C LEU A 71 8.76 2.56 0.12
N ILE A 72 9.76 2.50 1.00
CA ILE A 72 11.11 2.01 0.69
C ILE A 72 11.04 0.54 0.26
N THR A 73 10.30 -0.31 0.98
CA THR A 73 10.12 -1.72 0.60
C THR A 73 9.60 -1.86 -0.84
N MET A 74 8.58 -1.08 -1.22
CA MET A 74 8.02 -1.13 -2.58
C MET A 74 8.97 -0.55 -3.65
N ILE A 75 9.80 0.43 -3.30
CA ILE A 75 10.79 1.01 -4.22
C ILE A 75 11.93 0.01 -4.46
N ASN A 76 12.48 -0.58 -3.39
CA ASN A 76 13.57 -1.53 -3.47
C ASN A 76 13.19 -2.77 -4.30
N ASP A 77 11.95 -3.27 -4.16
CA ASP A 77 11.44 -4.36 -5.01
C ASP A 77 11.42 -3.99 -6.50
N LYS A 78 10.92 -2.80 -6.84
CA LYS A 78 10.89 -2.31 -8.23
C LYS A 78 12.28 -2.09 -8.78
N GLU A 79 13.18 -1.52 -7.98
CA GLU A 79 14.57 -1.31 -8.35
C GLU A 79 15.28 -2.64 -8.59
N SER A 80 15.06 -3.64 -7.73
CA SER A 80 15.57 -5.00 -7.90
C SER A 80 15.09 -5.64 -9.21
N LYS A 81 13.78 -5.55 -9.50
CA LYS A 81 13.18 -6.04 -10.76
C LYS A 81 13.73 -5.31 -11.99
N ILE A 82 13.97 -4.01 -11.91
CA ILE A 82 14.59 -3.25 -13.00
C ILE A 82 16.04 -3.71 -13.20
N ASN A 83 16.79 -3.92 -12.13
CA ASN A 83 18.18 -4.34 -12.21
C ASN A 83 18.32 -5.76 -12.75
N SER A 84 17.37 -6.67 -12.49
CA SER A 84 17.38 -8.01 -13.09
C SER A 84 17.12 -8.01 -14.60
N LEU A 85 16.56 -6.92 -15.16
CA LEU A 85 16.35 -6.75 -16.61
C LEU A 85 17.53 -6.09 -17.34
N LYS A 86 18.50 -5.52 -16.60
CA LYS A 86 19.69 -4.88 -17.16
C LYS A 86 20.84 -5.87 -17.42
N ASN A 87 20.70 -7.10 -16.92
CA ASN A 87 21.58 -8.23 -17.17
C ASN A 87 21.01 -9.11 -18.28
#